data_AF-A0A2D6PPJ3-F1
#
_entry.id   AF-A0A2D6PPJ3-F1
#
_cell.length_a   1.000
_cell.length_b   1.000
_cell.length_c   1.000
_cell.angle_alpha   90.00
_cell.angle_beta   90.00
_cell.angle_gamma   90.00
#
_symmetry.space_group_name_H-M   'P 1'
#
loop_
_entity.id
_entity.type
_entity.pdbx_description
1 polymer ?
#
loop_
_entity_poly.entity_id
_entity_poly.type
_entity_poly.pdbx_seq_one_letter_code
_entity_poly.pdbx_strand_id
1 'polypeptide(L)'
;MIPTKPLTVLGLVAGLFLLGGCDKTEASAIRLELSKDGSGVLTVTSLAAPSEPTNLESECSGVTFDARAAVVRVRGRVAAGASPVIAGIRCERGPSNLRIRIPRGADRKWASALAPTDAADRREVERATKTGGLGKSVRIEVRVPYEVTVHGFHPQLSRLKETVEQDAGVWVCALLLPVDLEKSDHDLIWDLAWRSE
;
A
#
# COMPACT_ATOMS: atom_id res chain seq x y z
N MET A 1 -58.56 -8.33 -18.43
CA MET A 1 -57.36 -7.95 -19.22
C MET A 1 -56.52 -7.03 -18.35
N ILE A 2 -55.40 -7.54 -17.83
CA ILE A 2 -54.47 -6.80 -16.96
C ILE A 2 -53.13 -6.79 -17.71
N PRO A 3 -52.55 -5.62 -18.05
CA PRO A 3 -51.30 -5.58 -18.78
C PRO A 3 -50.13 -5.77 -17.81
N THR A 4 -49.40 -6.87 -17.95
CA THR A 4 -48.11 -7.08 -17.27
C THR A 4 -47.01 -6.33 -18.02
N LYS A 5 -46.40 -5.33 -17.37
CA LYS A 5 -45.18 -4.68 -17.88
C LYS A 5 -43.97 -5.55 -17.54
N PRO A 6 -43.01 -5.75 -18.46
CA PRO A 6 -41.77 -6.45 -18.16
C PRO A 6 -40.87 -5.57 -17.29
N LEU A 7 -40.41 -6.13 -16.17
CA LEU A 7 -39.44 -5.52 -15.27
C LEU A 7 -38.05 -5.69 -15.89
N THR A 8 -37.52 -4.63 -16.50
CA THR A 8 -36.15 -4.60 -17.02
C THR A 8 -35.19 -4.54 -15.83
N VAL A 9 -34.68 -5.70 -15.40
CA VAL A 9 -33.59 -5.79 -14.43
C VAL A 9 -32.31 -5.38 -15.16
N LEU A 10 -32.01 -4.08 -15.14
CA LEU A 10 -30.74 -3.53 -15.58
C LEU A 10 -29.68 -3.96 -14.54
N GLY A 11 -29.05 -5.11 -14.80
CA GLY A 11 -28.01 -5.68 -13.97
C GLY A 11 -26.81 -4.75 -13.87
N LEU A 12 -26.61 -4.23 -12.67
CA LEU A 12 -25.46 -3.48 -12.20
C LEU A 12 -24.20 -4.36 -12.22
N VAL A 13 -23.59 -4.56 -13.40
CA VAL A 13 -22.27 -5.17 -13.56
C VAL A 13 -21.24 -4.04 -13.75
N ALA A 14 -21.03 -3.25 -12.69
CA ALA A 14 -20.07 -2.13 -12.69
C ALA A 14 -19.17 -2.15 -11.44
N GLY A 15 -18.88 -3.35 -10.91
CA GLY A 15 -18.10 -3.51 -9.67
C GLY A 15 -16.75 -4.22 -9.82
N LEU A 16 -16.36 -4.68 -11.01
CA LEU A 16 -15.26 -5.63 -11.16
C LEU A 16 -14.22 -5.26 -12.24
N PHE A 17 -13.94 -3.97 -12.42
CA PHE A 17 -12.92 -3.48 -13.36
C PHE A 17 -11.83 -2.58 -12.73
N LEU A 18 -11.68 -2.56 -11.40
CA LEU A 18 -10.58 -1.86 -10.71
C LEU A 18 -9.44 -2.81 -10.25
N LEU A 19 -9.30 -3.97 -10.90
CA LEU A 19 -8.13 -4.87 -10.74
C LEU A 19 -7.14 -4.73 -11.91
N GLY A 20 -7.29 -3.69 -12.75
CA GLY A 20 -6.34 -3.35 -13.80
C GLY A 20 -5.03 -2.89 -13.18
N GLY A 21 -4.00 -3.72 -13.26
CA GLY A 21 -2.63 -3.37 -12.89
C GLY A 21 -2.28 -3.58 -11.42
N CYS A 22 -2.70 -4.70 -10.81
CA CYS A 22 -1.97 -5.18 -9.63
C CYS A 22 -0.59 -5.60 -10.13
N ASP A 23 0.39 -4.69 -10.05
CA ASP A 23 1.77 -5.05 -10.28
C ASP A 23 2.06 -6.24 -9.34
N LYS A 24 2.48 -7.37 -9.91
CA LYS A 24 2.45 -8.69 -9.23
C LYS A 24 3.35 -8.79 -7.98
N THR A 25 3.95 -7.68 -7.58
CA THR A 25 4.91 -7.52 -6.48
C THR A 25 4.35 -6.71 -5.31
N GLU A 26 3.18 -6.08 -5.43
CA GLU A 26 2.71 -5.02 -4.51
C GLU A 26 1.61 -5.47 -3.53
N ALA A 27 1.77 -6.64 -2.91
CA ALA A 27 0.84 -7.10 -1.88
C ALA A 27 0.97 -6.34 -0.54
N SER A 28 2.02 -5.52 -0.37
CA SER A 28 2.23 -4.66 0.80
C SER A 28 2.38 -3.21 0.36
N ALA A 29 1.52 -2.32 0.87
CA ALA A 29 1.51 -0.92 0.45
C ALA A 29 1.00 0.04 1.53
N ILE A 30 1.51 1.27 1.49
CA ILE A 30 0.93 2.45 2.17
C ILE A 30 0.52 3.41 1.06
N ARG A 31 -0.75 3.81 1.00
CA ARG A 31 -1.27 4.79 0.06
C ARG A 31 -1.87 5.96 0.83
N LEU A 32 -1.30 7.15 0.65
CA LEU A 32 -1.83 8.40 1.16
C LEU A 32 -2.40 9.24 0.00
N GLU A 33 -3.71 9.35 -0.06
CA GLU A 33 -4.40 10.17 -1.06
C GLU A 33 -4.84 11.47 -0.43
N LEU A 34 -4.35 12.58 -0.97
CA LEU A 34 -4.57 13.92 -0.43
C LEU A 34 -5.67 14.63 -1.22
N SER A 35 -6.52 15.35 -0.50
CA SER A 35 -7.58 16.19 -1.05
C SER A 35 -7.11 17.65 -1.14
N LYS A 36 -7.82 18.45 -1.94
CA LYS A 36 -7.51 19.88 -2.14
C LYS A 36 -7.63 20.70 -0.84
N ASP A 37 -8.50 20.29 0.08
CA ASP A 37 -8.67 20.90 1.40
C ASP A 37 -7.56 20.53 2.41
N GLY A 38 -6.56 19.75 1.97
CA GLY A 38 -5.46 19.28 2.80
C GLY A 38 -5.78 18.06 3.66
N SER A 39 -7.03 17.57 3.65
CA SER A 39 -7.38 16.28 4.24
C SER A 39 -6.90 15.12 3.36
N GLY A 40 -7.10 13.88 3.81
CA GLY A 40 -6.74 12.73 2.99
C GLY A 40 -7.36 11.41 3.43
N VAL A 41 -7.04 10.38 2.66
CA VAL A 41 -7.35 8.98 2.92
C VAL A 41 -6.05 8.22 3.00
N LEU A 42 -5.87 7.49 4.11
CA LEU A 42 -4.77 6.56 4.28
C LEU A 42 -5.29 5.14 4.08
N THR A 43 -4.70 4.40 3.15
CA THR A 43 -4.93 2.97 2.98
C THR A 43 -3.63 2.24 3.25
N VAL A 44 -3.66 1.25 4.13
CA VAL A 44 -2.51 0.39 4.42
C VAL A 44 -2.89 -1.04 4.08
N THR A 45 -2.07 -1.70 3.27
CA THR A 45 -2.20 -3.11 2.92
C THR A 45 -0.97 -3.83 3.46
N SER A 46 -1.18 -4.85 4.30
CA SER A 46 -0.12 -5.73 4.78
C SER A 46 -0.31 -7.15 4.26
N LEU A 47 0.81 -7.85 4.14
CA LEU A 47 0.88 -9.25 3.77
C LEU A 47 1.41 -10.06 4.96
N ALA A 48 0.77 -11.19 5.25
CA ALA A 48 1.14 -12.08 6.34
C ALA A 48 1.11 -13.55 5.91
N ALA A 49 1.87 -14.37 6.63
CA ALA A 49 1.81 -15.82 6.61
C ALA A 49 1.20 -16.30 7.94
N PRO A 50 -0.13 -16.47 8.04
CA PRO A 50 -0.77 -16.90 9.28
C PRO A 50 -0.29 -18.29 9.70
N SER A 51 0.10 -18.43 10.97
CA SER A 51 0.46 -19.72 11.57
C SER A 51 -0.75 -20.56 11.98
N GLU A 52 -1.89 -19.90 12.22
CA GLU A 52 -3.12 -20.55 12.68
C GLU A 52 -4.13 -20.69 11.53
N PRO A 53 -4.94 -21.77 11.53
CA PRO A 53 -6.05 -21.92 10.59
C PRO A 53 -7.04 -20.77 10.71
N THR A 54 -7.55 -20.31 9.58
CA THR A 54 -8.64 -19.34 9.52
C THR A 54 -9.99 -20.01 9.80
N ASN A 55 -11.00 -19.21 10.17
CA ASN A 55 -12.38 -19.70 10.28
C ASN A 55 -12.87 -20.35 8.98
N LEU A 56 -12.40 -19.92 7.81
CA LEU A 56 -12.79 -20.55 6.55
C LEU A 56 -12.28 -22.00 6.47
N GLU A 57 -11.08 -22.27 6.96
CA GLU A 57 -10.50 -23.60 6.94
C GLU A 57 -11.23 -24.56 7.88
N SER A 58 -11.70 -24.08 9.04
CA SER A 58 -12.49 -24.89 9.96
C SER A 58 -13.87 -25.25 9.41
N GLU A 59 -14.42 -24.42 8.52
CA GLU A 59 -15.70 -24.68 7.85
C GLU A 59 -15.56 -25.56 6.59
N CYS A 60 -14.33 -25.96 6.23
CA CYS A 60 -14.05 -26.80 5.08
C CYS A 60 -13.86 -28.27 5.50
N SER A 61 -14.57 -29.20 4.84
CA SER A 61 -14.43 -30.64 5.06
C SER A 61 -13.85 -31.36 3.85
N GLY A 62 -13.08 -32.43 4.06
CA GLY A 62 -12.56 -33.26 2.96
C GLY A 62 -11.38 -32.66 2.18
N VAL A 63 -10.77 -31.58 2.70
CA VAL A 63 -9.60 -30.91 2.11
C VAL A 63 -8.51 -30.78 3.18
N THR A 64 -7.25 -30.86 2.77
CA THR A 64 -6.08 -30.54 3.61
C THR A 64 -5.40 -29.30 3.03
N PHE A 65 -5.28 -28.24 3.83
CA PHE A 65 -4.57 -27.02 3.46
C PHE A 65 -3.10 -27.13 3.87
N ASP A 66 -2.19 -26.77 2.96
CA ASP A 66 -0.74 -26.97 3.10
C ASP A 66 0.07 -25.67 3.08
N ALA A 67 -0.57 -24.54 2.73
CA ALA A 67 0.03 -23.22 2.79
C ALA A 67 -1.01 -22.12 3.09
N ARG A 68 -0.60 -21.05 3.78
CA ARG A 68 -1.45 -19.89 4.10
C ARG A 68 -0.83 -18.56 3.69
N ALA A 69 -1.67 -17.66 3.21
CA ALA A 69 -1.33 -16.24 3.04
C ALA A 69 -2.54 -15.39 3.36
N ALA A 70 -2.31 -14.23 3.96
CA ALA A 70 -3.36 -13.26 4.25
C ALA A 70 -2.93 -11.87 3.78
N VAL A 71 -3.87 -11.15 3.17
CA VAL A 71 -3.74 -9.72 2.86
C VAL A 71 -4.72 -8.97 3.74
N VAL A 72 -4.21 -8.08 4.59
CA VAL A 72 -5.04 -7.22 5.43
C VAL A 72 -5.00 -5.81 4.86
N ARG A 73 -6.17 -5.25 4.58
CA ARG A 73 -6.30 -3.86 4.13
C ARG A 73 -7.11 -3.06 5.14
N VAL A 74 -6.53 -1.99 5.62
CA VAL A 74 -7.20 -1.00 6.48
C VAL A 74 -7.25 0.35 5.78
N ARG A 75 -8.33 1.09 6.01
CA ARG A 75 -8.55 2.43 5.44
C ARG A 75 -9.02 3.39 6.52
N GLY A 76 -8.42 4.56 6.57
CA GLY A 76 -8.77 5.63 7.50
C GLY A 76 -8.78 7.00 6.81
N ARG A 77 -9.35 7.99 7.51
CA ARG A 77 -9.30 9.39 7.10
C ARG A 77 -8.16 10.10 7.83
N VAL A 78 -7.50 11.02 7.14
CA VAL A 78 -6.46 11.90 7.68
C VAL A 78 -7.04 13.31 7.69
N ALA A 79 -7.10 13.93 8.87
CA ALA A 79 -7.59 15.31 9.00
C ALA A 79 -6.65 16.29 8.30
N ALA A 80 -7.18 17.45 7.88
CA ALA A 80 -6.37 18.48 7.23
C ALA A 80 -5.19 18.91 8.12
N GLY A 81 -3.99 18.94 7.54
CA GLY A 81 -2.75 19.29 8.27
C GLY A 81 -2.22 18.21 9.22
N ALA A 82 -2.93 17.09 9.40
CA ALA A 82 -2.44 16.01 10.25
C ALA A 82 -1.22 15.31 9.62
N SER A 83 -0.30 14.87 10.48
CA SER A 83 0.93 14.17 10.10
C SER A 83 0.85 12.70 10.58
N PRO A 84 0.31 11.77 9.76
CA PRO A 84 0.10 10.39 10.19
C PRO A 84 1.43 9.65 10.42
N VAL A 85 1.40 8.67 11.32
CA VAL A 85 2.51 7.75 11.58
C VAL A 85 2.07 6.32 11.30
N ILE A 86 2.79 5.61 10.46
CA ILE A 86 2.46 4.25 10.01
C ILE A 86 3.64 3.33 10.33
N ALA A 87 3.50 2.51 11.37
CA ALA A 87 4.54 1.57 11.80
C ALA A 87 5.94 2.23 11.92
N GLY A 88 6.00 3.45 12.44
CA GLY A 88 7.22 4.24 12.61
C GLY A 88 7.58 5.15 11.43
N ILE A 89 6.98 4.96 10.25
CA ILE A 89 7.11 5.90 9.13
C ILE A 89 6.32 7.17 9.47
N ARG A 90 6.96 8.33 9.43
CA ARG A 90 6.34 9.63 9.77
C ARG A 90 6.10 10.43 8.50
N CYS A 91 4.88 10.88 8.29
CA CYS A 91 4.51 11.74 7.17
C CYS A 91 4.32 13.16 7.68
N GLU A 92 5.36 14.00 7.61
CA GLU A 92 5.38 15.38 8.08
C GLU A 92 4.78 16.31 7.02
N ARG A 93 3.61 16.86 7.32
CA ARG A 93 2.83 17.69 6.39
C ARG A 93 3.22 19.16 6.47
N GLY A 94 3.59 19.76 5.34
CA GLY A 94 3.63 21.22 5.17
C GLY A 94 2.48 21.74 4.30
N PRO A 95 2.45 23.06 4.01
CA PRO A 95 1.39 23.67 3.20
C PRO A 95 1.28 23.05 1.79
N SER A 96 2.41 22.95 1.09
CA SER A 96 2.50 22.42 -0.28
C SER A 96 3.64 21.41 -0.44
N ASN A 97 3.95 20.70 0.66
CA ASN A 97 4.96 19.64 0.68
C ASN A 97 4.61 18.54 1.68
N LEU A 98 5.26 17.39 1.49
CA LEU A 98 5.20 16.24 2.38
C LEU A 98 6.61 15.67 2.52
N ARG A 99 7.09 15.59 3.76
CA ARG A 99 8.33 14.90 4.11
C ARG A 99 8.01 13.56 4.76
N ILE A 100 8.49 12.47 4.18
CA ILE A 100 8.27 11.13 4.69
C ILE A 100 9.58 10.61 5.27
N ARG A 101 9.59 10.36 6.58
CA ARG A 101 10.74 9.80 7.31
C ARG A 101 10.54 8.33 7.54
N ILE A 102 11.45 7.52 7.02
CA ILE A 102 11.37 6.06 7.04
C ILE A 102 12.54 5.55 7.88
N PRO A 103 12.28 5.05 9.10
CA PRO A 103 13.34 4.54 9.96
C PRO A 103 14.00 3.31 9.33
N ARG A 104 15.33 3.24 9.42
CA ARG A 104 16.14 2.12 8.91
C ARG A 104 16.88 1.34 10.00
N GLY A 105 16.98 1.90 11.21
CA GLY A 105 17.75 1.34 12.32
C GLY A 105 16.93 0.39 13.20
N ALA A 106 17.19 0.42 14.51
CA ALA A 106 16.45 -0.38 15.49
C ALA A 106 14.94 -0.10 15.50
N ASP A 107 14.54 1.11 15.12
CA ASP A 107 13.13 1.56 15.06
C ASP A 107 12.38 1.15 13.78
N ARG A 108 12.99 0.32 12.93
CA ARG A 108 12.44 -0.15 11.65
C ARG A 108 11.29 -1.15 11.83
N LYS A 109 10.17 -0.70 12.40
CA LYS A 109 8.97 -1.51 12.66
C LYS A 109 8.13 -1.74 11.40
N TRP A 110 8.24 -0.88 10.39
CA TRP A 110 7.43 -0.95 9.17
C TRP A 110 7.62 -2.23 8.38
N ALA A 111 8.83 -2.80 8.37
CA ALA A 111 9.13 -3.95 7.54
C ALA A 111 8.30 -5.17 7.96
N SER A 112 8.33 -5.52 9.25
CA SER A 112 7.55 -6.65 9.80
C SER A 112 6.06 -6.34 9.96
N ALA A 113 5.68 -5.07 10.09
CA ALA A 113 4.27 -4.69 10.15
C ALA A 113 3.55 -4.81 8.80
N LEU A 114 4.27 -4.68 7.69
CA LEU A 114 3.69 -4.62 6.34
C LEU A 114 3.94 -5.88 5.52
N ALA A 115 5.02 -6.62 5.79
CA ALA A 115 5.38 -7.79 5.01
C ALA A 115 6.14 -8.85 5.85
N PRO A 116 6.17 -10.11 5.41
CA PRO A 116 6.97 -11.13 6.06
C PRO A 116 8.47 -10.84 5.92
N THR A 117 9.14 -10.66 7.07
CA THR A 117 10.59 -10.41 7.11
C THR A 117 11.42 -11.71 7.16
N ASP A 118 10.84 -12.80 7.65
CA ASP A 118 11.48 -14.11 7.67
C ASP A 118 11.42 -14.82 6.30
N ALA A 119 12.44 -15.61 5.99
CA ALA A 119 12.51 -16.32 4.71
C ALA A 119 11.51 -17.48 4.61
N ALA A 120 11.22 -18.18 5.72
CA ALA A 120 10.23 -19.25 5.75
C ALA A 120 8.82 -18.68 5.53
N ASP A 121 8.46 -17.59 6.22
CA ASP A 121 7.17 -16.93 6.03
C ASP A 121 6.99 -16.40 4.59
N ARG A 122 8.05 -15.86 3.97
CA ARG A 122 8.00 -15.48 2.55
C ARG A 122 7.76 -16.67 1.64
N ARG A 123 8.43 -17.80 1.88
CA ARG A 123 8.22 -19.03 1.10
C ARG A 123 6.80 -19.56 1.29
N GLU A 124 6.27 -19.49 2.51
CA GLU A 124 4.89 -19.85 2.83
C GLU A 124 3.90 -19.05 1.98
N VAL A 125 4.06 -17.73 1.95
CA VAL A 125 3.23 -16.84 1.12
C VAL A 125 3.41 -17.13 -0.37
N GLU A 126 4.64 -17.32 -0.85
CA GLU A 126 4.90 -17.66 -2.26
C GLU A 126 4.24 -19.00 -2.64
N ARG A 127 4.24 -20.01 -1.75
CA ARG A 127 3.53 -21.28 -1.96
C ARG A 127 2.03 -21.09 -2.04
N ALA A 128 1.44 -20.37 -1.08
CA ALA A 128 0.00 -20.15 -1.03
C ALA A 128 -0.53 -19.35 -2.24
N THR A 129 0.24 -18.37 -2.71
CA THR A 129 -0.19 -17.45 -3.78
C THR A 129 0.27 -17.85 -5.17
N LYS A 130 1.23 -18.79 -5.28
CA LYS A 130 1.94 -19.16 -6.51
C LYS A 130 2.54 -17.95 -7.25
N THR A 131 2.82 -16.87 -6.51
CA THR A 131 3.32 -15.60 -7.05
C THR A 131 4.69 -15.32 -6.45
N GLY A 132 5.74 -15.40 -7.27
CA GLY A 132 7.09 -15.11 -6.84
C GLY A 132 7.28 -13.62 -6.53
N GLY A 133 8.00 -13.30 -5.46
CA GLY A 133 8.38 -11.93 -5.16
C GLY A 133 7.42 -11.13 -4.27
N LEU A 134 6.28 -11.71 -3.88
CA LEU A 134 5.40 -11.08 -2.90
C LEU A 134 6.11 -10.88 -1.56
N GLY A 135 5.88 -9.72 -0.93
CA GLY A 135 6.48 -9.37 0.35
C GLY A 135 7.98 -9.10 0.31
N LYS A 136 8.60 -9.00 -0.88
CA LYS A 136 10.00 -8.56 -1.00
C LYS A 136 10.16 -7.05 -0.91
N SER A 137 9.10 -6.32 -1.23
CA SER A 137 9.08 -4.86 -1.18
C SER A 137 7.75 -4.35 -0.62
N VAL A 138 7.77 -3.14 -0.11
CA VAL A 138 6.61 -2.34 0.28
C VAL A 138 6.55 -1.12 -0.64
N ARG A 139 5.38 -0.84 -1.22
CA ARG A 139 5.16 0.41 -1.95
C ARG A 139 4.65 1.49 -0.98
N ILE A 140 5.29 2.65 -0.95
CA ILE A 140 4.68 3.85 -0.38
C ILE A 140 4.25 4.73 -1.54
N GLU A 141 2.97 5.06 -1.60
CA GLU A 141 2.35 5.83 -2.65
C GLU A 141 1.68 7.08 -2.06
N VAL A 142 1.92 8.22 -2.66
CA VAL A 142 1.29 9.49 -2.33
C VAL A 142 0.58 10.00 -3.57
N ARG A 143 -0.72 10.22 -3.47
CA ARG A 143 -1.54 10.80 -4.53
C ARG A 143 -1.86 12.23 -4.16
N VAL A 144 -1.51 13.19 -5.00
CA VAL A 144 -1.75 14.63 -4.78
C VAL A 144 -2.56 15.23 -5.93
N PRO A 145 -3.52 16.14 -5.64
CA PRO A 145 -4.38 16.74 -6.66
C PRO A 145 -3.74 17.97 -7.33
N TYR A 146 -2.41 18.11 -7.20
CA TYR A 146 -1.62 19.26 -7.61
C TYR A 146 -0.38 18.80 -8.38
N GLU A 147 0.16 19.67 -9.22
CA GLU A 147 1.38 19.40 -9.97
C GLU A 147 2.59 19.21 -9.05
N VAL A 148 3.22 18.03 -9.10
CA VAL A 148 4.42 17.73 -8.32
C VAL A 148 5.62 18.42 -8.95
N THR A 149 6.29 19.26 -8.18
CA THR A 149 7.44 20.07 -8.63
C THR A 149 8.77 19.60 -8.07
N VAL A 150 8.76 18.91 -6.92
CA VAL A 150 9.95 18.31 -6.31
C VAL A 150 9.60 16.91 -5.84
N HIS A 151 10.48 15.97 -6.16
CA HIS A 151 10.45 14.63 -5.61
C HIS A 151 11.88 14.12 -5.51
N GLY A 152 12.16 13.36 -4.45
CA GLY A 152 13.46 12.73 -4.27
C GLY A 152 13.70 12.29 -2.83
N PHE A 153 14.66 11.39 -2.66
CA PHE A 153 14.98 10.82 -1.35
C PHE A 153 16.46 10.94 -1.00
N HIS A 154 16.77 10.89 0.29
CA HIS A 154 18.13 10.90 0.82
C HIS A 154 18.26 9.96 2.03
N PRO A 155 19.34 9.17 2.16
CA PRO A 155 20.44 9.03 1.21
C PRO A 155 20.00 8.34 -0.09
N GLN A 156 20.76 8.56 -1.17
CA GLN A 156 20.54 7.88 -2.44
C GLN A 156 20.98 6.42 -2.33
N LEU A 157 20.07 5.48 -2.58
CA LEU A 157 20.29 4.05 -2.47
C LEU A 157 19.87 3.38 -3.78
N SER A 158 20.77 2.64 -4.41
CA SER A 158 20.57 2.04 -5.74
C SER A 158 19.43 1.03 -5.84
N ARG A 159 19.01 0.45 -4.71
CA ARG A 159 17.92 -0.53 -4.63
C ARG A 159 16.54 0.11 -4.52
N LEU A 160 16.46 1.41 -4.25
CA LEU A 160 15.18 2.13 -4.20
C LEU A 160 14.76 2.55 -5.60
N LYS A 161 13.46 2.48 -5.86
CA LYS A 161 12.87 2.96 -7.11
C LYS A 161 11.78 3.97 -6.78
N GLU A 162 11.91 5.16 -7.33
CA GLU A 162 10.89 6.20 -7.27
C GLU A 162 10.25 6.34 -8.65
N THR A 163 8.92 6.52 -8.67
CA THR A 163 8.18 6.86 -9.88
C THR A 163 7.26 8.05 -9.59
N VAL A 164 7.12 8.92 -10.58
CA VAL A 164 6.14 10.01 -10.56
C VAL A 164 5.39 9.98 -11.89
N GLU A 165 4.07 9.84 -11.82
CA GLU A 165 3.20 9.79 -12.99
C GLU A 165 1.93 10.62 -12.75
N GLN A 166 1.29 11.04 -13.82
CA GLN A 166 0.00 11.72 -13.76
C GLN A 166 -1.10 10.79 -14.28
N ASP A 167 -2.11 10.54 -13.46
CA ASP A 167 -3.25 9.69 -13.76
C ASP A 167 -4.55 10.46 -13.51
N ALA A 168 -5.33 10.69 -14.57
CA ALA A 168 -6.62 11.39 -14.52
C ALA A 168 -6.58 12.74 -13.76
N GLY A 169 -5.50 13.51 -13.91
CA GLY A 169 -5.32 14.81 -13.24
C GLY A 169 -4.84 14.72 -11.78
N VAL A 170 -4.59 13.52 -11.26
CA VAL A 170 -3.96 13.28 -9.97
C VAL A 170 -2.51 12.85 -10.19
N TRP A 171 -1.58 13.46 -9.46
CA TRP A 171 -0.19 13.06 -9.49
C TRP A 171 0.05 11.93 -8.50
N VAL A 172 0.68 10.86 -8.95
CA VAL A 172 0.99 9.65 -8.17
C VAL A 172 2.50 9.55 -8.03
N CYS A 173 2.99 9.77 -6.82
CA CYS A 173 4.38 9.56 -6.44
C CYS A 173 4.47 8.23 -5.71
N ALA A 174 5.37 7.34 -6.12
CA ALA A 174 5.58 6.07 -5.45
C ALA A 174 7.05 5.79 -5.19
N LEU A 175 7.31 5.20 -4.03
CA LEU A 175 8.62 4.72 -3.60
C LEU A 175 8.52 3.23 -3.27
N LEU A 176 9.29 2.41 -3.98
CA LEU A 176 9.39 0.98 -3.72
C LEU A 176 10.54 0.69 -2.76
N LEU A 177 10.20 0.17 -1.58
CA LEU A 177 11.14 -0.09 -0.48
C LEU A 177 11.35 -1.58 -0.28
N PRO A 178 12.57 -2.11 -0.46
CA PRO A 178 12.88 -3.50 -0.14
C PRO A 178 12.64 -3.81 1.35
N VAL A 179 11.99 -4.93 1.66
CA VAL A 179 11.76 -5.39 3.05
C VAL A 179 13.06 -5.79 3.74
N ASP A 180 14.12 -6.02 2.98
CA ASP A 180 15.49 -6.25 3.43
C ASP A 180 16.40 -5.01 3.29
N LEU A 181 15.84 -3.80 3.15
CA LEU A 181 16.61 -2.55 3.06
C LEU A 181 17.69 -2.50 4.14
N GLU A 182 18.90 -2.10 3.75
CA GLU A 182 20.06 -2.06 4.64
C GLU A 182 19.78 -1.21 5.88
N LYS A 183 20.13 -1.76 7.05
CA LYS A 183 19.97 -1.08 8.33
C LYS A 183 20.94 0.10 8.44
N SER A 184 20.48 1.20 9.02
CA SER A 184 21.27 2.41 9.24
C SER A 184 20.69 3.19 10.41
N ASP A 185 21.54 3.89 11.17
CA ASP A 185 21.10 4.79 12.25
C ASP A 185 20.48 6.09 11.71
N HIS A 186 20.51 6.30 10.39
CA HIS A 186 19.87 7.42 9.73
C HIS A 186 18.58 6.99 9.02
N ASP A 187 17.55 7.81 9.18
CA ASP A 187 16.30 7.69 8.42
C ASP A 187 16.56 7.84 6.92
N LEU A 188 15.77 7.14 6.11
CA LEU A 188 15.55 7.54 4.73
C LEU A 188 14.50 8.64 4.72
N ILE A 189 14.83 9.77 4.12
CA ILE A 189 13.94 10.92 3.97
C ILE A 189 13.46 10.95 2.53
N TRP A 190 12.16 10.98 2.30
CA TRP A 190 11.54 11.15 0.98
C TRP A 190 10.73 12.44 0.97
N ASP A 191 11.19 13.42 0.21
CA ASP A 191 10.61 14.75 0.15
C ASP A 191 9.79 14.89 -1.15
N LEU A 192 8.56 15.38 -1.02
CA LEU A 192 7.64 15.69 -2.11
C LEU A 192 7.16 17.13 -1.96
N ALA A 193 7.13 17.89 -3.05
CA ALA A 193 6.49 19.21 -3.08
C ALA A 193 5.65 19.39 -4.35
N TRP A 194 4.63 20.21 -4.25
CA TRP A 194 3.71 20.49 -5.36
C TRP A 194 3.35 21.97 -5.43
N ARG A 195 2.89 22.40 -6.60
CA ARG A 195 2.38 23.76 -6.84
C ARG A 195 0.92 23.82 -6.37
N SER A 196 0.67 24.49 -5.25
CA SER A 196 -0.69 24.88 -4.85
C SER A 196 -1.15 26.09 -5.68
N GLU A 197 -2.43 26.10 -6.06
CA GLU A 197 -3.10 27.27 -6.64
C GLU A 197 -3.15 28.46 -5.67
#